data_AF-A0A812W156-F1
#
_entry.id   AF-A0A812W156-F1
#
_cell.length_a   1.000
_cell.length_b   1.000
_cell.length_c   1.000
_cell.angle_alpha   90.00
_cell.angle_beta   90.00
_cell.angle_gamma   90.00
#
_symmetry.space_group_name_H-M   'P 1'
#
loop_
_entity.id
_entity.type
_entity.pdbx_description
1 polymer ?
#
loop_
_entity_poly.entity_id
_entity_poly.type
_entity_poly.pdbx_seq_one_letter_code
_entity_poly.pdbx_strand_id
1 'polypeptide(L)'
;MNEHYKQLIKLQASTATASTEADIQRLKKEALNVYIECTKSDLALNNFVVRAKSVAKSGGAPAAGAAKAKAKPKGPDESESSDGNICRNVHRLLKSPRFTLQVDIKHTIISIRHARTRKLLNIPWPVIPMSSWVHYIMQEQGGSLLLQGNHISQIGKWKHDLKEFWDFYEKVDPSHPTFEQNLDRECTLPFFVHGDEGRGRGKQPVMILSFQGLFSHFGRQRLNESGLSMTAKNITFEWHGSVAKETGQIYAG
;
A
#
# COMPACT_ATOMS: atom_id res chain seq x y z
N MET A 1 6.50 19.54 11.66
CA MET A 1 7.30 18.50 10.97
C MET A 1 8.63 18.39 11.71
N ASN A 2 8.98 17.19 12.21
CA ASN A 2 10.21 16.93 12.97
C ASN A 2 11.45 17.33 12.16
N GLU A 3 12.44 17.97 12.78
CA GLU A 3 13.67 18.46 12.11
C GLU A 3 14.43 17.33 11.40
N HIS A 4 14.42 16.11 11.93
CA HIS A 4 15.02 14.95 11.28
C HIS A 4 14.36 14.62 9.93
N TYR A 5 13.03 14.80 9.81
CA TYR A 5 12.33 14.60 8.54
C TYR A 5 12.67 15.68 7.52
N LYS A 6 12.84 16.94 7.95
CA LYS A 6 13.31 18.01 7.07
C LYS A 6 14.72 17.75 6.57
N GLN A 7 15.60 17.23 7.44
CA GLN A 7 16.95 16.85 7.08
C GLN A 7 16.99 15.67 6.11
N LEU A 8 16.12 14.66 6.31
CA LEU A 8 16.01 13.53 5.39
C LEU A 8 15.59 13.95 3.98
N ILE A 9 14.59 14.84 3.87
CA ILE A 9 14.13 15.38 2.59
C ILE A 9 15.26 16.17 1.90
N LYS A 10 16.02 16.97 2.65
CA LYS A 10 17.19 17.69 2.11
C LYS A 10 18.26 16.73 1.59
N LEU A 11 18.59 15.67 2.34
CA LEU A 11 19.58 14.68 1.93
C LEU A 11 19.13 13.92 0.68
N GLN A 12 17.84 13.58 0.56
CA GLN A 12 17.28 12.96 -0.64
C GLN A 12 17.40 13.89 -1.86
N ALA A 13 17.08 15.17 -1.69
CA ALA A 13 17.23 16.17 -2.75
C ALA A 13 18.70 16.34 -3.16
N SER A 14 19.63 16.42 -2.21
CA SER A 14 21.07 16.49 -2.48
C SER A 14 21.62 15.21 -3.14
N THR A 15 21.07 14.04 -2.80
CA THR A 15 21.46 12.77 -3.42
C THR A 15 21.05 12.74 -4.90
N ALA A 16 19.89 13.32 -5.22
CA ALA A 16 19.39 13.38 -6.59
C ALA A 16 20.17 14.34 -7.50
N THR A 17 20.86 15.34 -6.93
CA THR A 17 21.66 16.32 -7.69
C THR A 17 23.17 16.05 -7.66
N ALA A 18 23.63 15.09 -6.86
CA ALA A 18 25.04 14.73 -6.78
C ALA A 18 25.55 14.13 -8.09
N SER A 19 26.72 14.60 -8.55
CA SER A 19 27.29 14.19 -9.85
C SER A 19 28.34 13.08 -9.75
N THR A 20 28.85 12.80 -8.55
CA THR A 20 29.88 11.78 -8.34
C THR A 20 29.31 10.59 -7.56
N GLU A 21 29.70 9.36 -7.94
CA GLU A 21 29.23 8.15 -7.27
C GLU A 21 29.65 8.11 -5.79
N ALA A 22 30.84 8.61 -5.47
CA ALA A 22 31.33 8.69 -4.10
C ALA A 22 30.43 9.59 -3.22
N ASP A 23 30.00 10.74 -3.74
CA ASP A 23 29.08 11.64 -3.03
C ASP A 23 27.68 11.01 -2.87
N ILE A 24 27.19 10.32 -3.91
CA ILE A 24 25.91 9.59 -3.85
C ILE A 24 25.93 8.55 -2.72
N GLN A 25 27.00 7.75 -2.62
CA GLN A 25 27.12 6.73 -1.58
C GLN A 25 27.24 7.33 -0.18
N ARG A 26 27.98 8.44 -0.03
CA ARG A 26 28.05 9.18 1.25
C ARG A 26 26.68 9.70 1.66
N LEU A 27 25.97 10.37 0.76
CA LEU A 27 24.65 10.97 1.03
C LEU A 27 23.59 9.89 1.31
N LYS A 28 23.63 8.74 0.63
CA LYS A 28 22.78 7.58 0.95
C LYS A 28 23.01 7.08 2.37
N LYS A 29 24.27 6.95 2.79
CA LYS A 29 24.63 6.53 4.15
C LYS A 29 24.14 7.52 5.20
N GLU A 30 24.30 8.82 4.94
CA GLU A 30 23.79 9.89 5.81
C GLU A 30 22.26 9.89 5.88
N ALA A 31 21.58 9.75 4.74
CA ALA A 31 20.12 9.66 4.69
C ALA A 31 19.61 8.44 5.47
N LEU A 32 20.29 7.29 5.36
CA LEU A 32 19.95 6.10 6.12
C LEU A 32 20.08 6.32 7.64
N ASN A 33 21.14 6.98 8.08
CA ASN A 33 21.32 7.31 9.51
C ASN A 33 20.22 8.26 10.02
N VAL A 34 19.88 9.29 9.26
CA VAL A 34 18.79 10.22 9.63
C VAL A 34 17.44 9.50 9.63
N TYR A 35 17.20 8.60 8.69
CA TYR A 35 16.01 7.75 8.66
C TYR A 35 15.90 6.88 9.92
N ILE A 36 17.01 6.25 10.35
CA ILE A 36 17.05 5.49 11.59
C ILE A 36 16.64 6.36 12.79
N GLU A 37 17.16 7.58 12.89
CA GLU A 37 16.79 8.51 13.98
C GLU A 37 15.32 8.97 13.92
N CYS A 38 14.78 9.20 12.72
CA CYS A 38 13.34 9.43 12.53
C CYS A 38 12.52 8.25 13.08
N THR A 39 12.88 7.01 12.70
CA THR A 39 12.15 5.82 13.13
C THR A 39 12.24 5.58 14.64
N LYS A 40 13.40 5.83 15.26
CA LYS A 40 13.55 5.79 16.73
C LYS A 40 12.64 6.80 17.42
N SER A 41 12.59 8.03 16.91
CA SER A 41 11.73 9.10 17.45
C SER A 41 10.25 8.73 17.34
N ASP A 42 9.82 8.18 16.19
CA ASP A 42 8.45 7.76 15.97
C ASP A 42 8.07 6.56 16.86
N LEU A 43 8.99 5.61 17.05
CA LEU A 43 8.82 4.50 18.00
C LEU A 43 8.70 5.00 19.44
N ALA A 44 9.51 5.98 19.85
CA ALA A 44 9.43 6.59 21.18
C ALA A 44 8.10 7.32 21.41
N LEU A 45 7.64 8.10 20.41
CA LEU A 45 6.35 8.78 20.47
C LEU A 45 5.19 7.78 20.53
N ASN A 46 5.27 6.70 19.74
CA ASN A 46 4.29 5.61 19.78
C ASN A 46 4.25 4.94 21.15
N ASN A 47 5.41 4.66 21.76
CA ASN A 47 5.48 4.09 23.11
C ASN A 47 4.89 5.03 24.17
N PHE A 48 5.13 6.34 24.05
CA PHE A 48 4.55 7.34 24.95
C PHE A 48 3.01 7.36 24.85
N VAL A 49 2.46 7.38 23.63
CA VAL A 49 1.02 7.36 23.40
C VAL A 49 0.37 6.09 23.94
N VAL A 50 1.03 4.93 23.77
CA VAL A 50 0.56 3.65 24.33
C VAL A 50 0.50 3.69 25.86
N ARG A 51 1.55 4.22 26.52
CA ARG A 51 1.60 4.35 27.99
C ARG A 51 0.58 5.35 28.52
N ALA A 52 0.41 6.50 27.87
CA ALA A 52 -0.58 7.50 28.26
C ALA A 52 -2.01 6.91 28.24
N LYS A 53 -2.32 6.07 27.24
CA LYS A 53 -3.60 5.39 27.12
C LYS A 53 -3.81 4.28 28.16
N SER A 54 -2.76 3.55 28.55
CA SER A 54 -2.89 2.56 29.64
C SER A 54 -3.19 3.23 30.97
N VAL A 55 -2.56 4.39 31.25
CA VAL A 55 -2.81 5.18 32.47
C VAL A 55 -4.23 5.75 32.46
N ALA A 56 -4.71 6.26 31.32
CA ALA A 56 -6.09 6.75 31.20
C ALA A 56 -7.15 5.65 31.36
N LYS A 57 -6.85 4.42 30.94
CA LYS A 57 -7.76 3.27 31.06
C LYS A 57 -7.77 2.67 32.46
N SER A 58 -6.69 2.83 33.23
CA SER A 58 -6.61 2.39 34.62
C SER A 58 -7.13 3.43 35.62
N GLY A 59 -8.13 4.23 35.25
CA GLY A 59 -8.76 5.27 36.09
C GLY A 59 -9.45 4.78 37.37
N GLY A 60 -8.99 3.68 37.97
CA GLY A 60 -9.24 3.39 39.37
C GLY A 60 -8.36 4.33 40.21
N ALA A 61 -9.01 5.13 41.06
CA ALA A 61 -8.34 5.97 42.04
C ALA A 61 -7.26 5.17 42.79
N PRO A 62 -6.05 5.71 42.98
CA PRO A 62 -5.02 5.02 43.73
C PRO A 62 -5.53 4.79 45.16
N ALA A 63 -5.71 3.51 45.53
CA ALA A 63 -5.99 3.13 46.90
C ALA A 63 -4.83 3.63 47.78
N ALA A 64 -5.12 4.58 48.66
CA ALA A 64 -4.17 5.08 49.64
C ALA A 64 -3.83 3.96 50.62
N GLY A 65 -2.67 3.33 50.45
CA GLY A 65 -2.25 2.20 51.28
C GLY A 65 -0.75 1.96 51.29
N ALA A 66 -0.09 2.51 52.32
CA ALA A 66 1.10 2.00 53.02
C ALA A 66 2.42 1.73 52.25
N ALA A 67 3.31 2.73 52.38
CA ALA A 67 4.67 2.66 52.94
C ALA A 67 5.66 1.51 52.60
N LYS A 68 6.79 1.98 52.01
CA LYS A 68 8.20 1.62 52.27
C LYS A 68 8.72 0.25 51.81
N ALA A 69 9.42 0.27 50.68
CA ALA A 69 10.70 -0.43 50.51
C ALA A 69 11.66 0.43 49.67
N LYS A 70 12.86 0.70 50.21
CA LYS A 70 13.94 1.46 49.55
C LYS A 70 14.46 0.67 48.34
N ALA A 71 14.09 1.08 47.13
CA ALA A 71 14.68 0.54 45.90
C ALA A 71 15.99 1.29 45.59
N LYS A 72 17.07 0.51 45.45
CA LYS A 72 18.42 0.93 45.10
C LYS A 72 18.43 1.52 43.67
N PRO A 73 19.06 2.67 43.40
CA PRO A 73 19.12 3.23 42.05
C PRO A 73 19.93 2.29 41.15
N LYS A 74 19.25 1.63 40.22
CA LYS A 74 19.88 0.84 39.16
C LYS A 74 20.30 1.83 38.07
N GLY A 75 21.59 1.87 37.75
CA GLY A 75 22.16 2.76 36.74
C GLY A 75 21.52 2.55 35.36
N PRO A 76 21.78 3.46 34.40
CA PRO A 76 21.24 3.38 33.05
C PRO A 76 21.82 2.17 32.32
N ASP A 77 21.19 1.01 32.50
CA ASP A 77 21.38 -0.17 31.67
C ASP A 77 20.81 0.17 30.29
N GLU A 78 21.69 0.31 29.30
CA GLU A 78 21.35 0.27 27.88
C GLU A 78 20.83 -1.14 27.57
N SER A 79 19.60 -1.43 27.99
CA SER A 79 18.96 -2.69 27.68
C SER A 79 18.69 -2.71 26.18
N GLU A 80 19.51 -3.47 25.45
CA GLU A 80 19.25 -3.87 24.08
C GLU A 80 17.78 -4.32 23.98
N SER A 81 16.97 -3.46 23.36
CA SER A 81 15.56 -3.71 23.11
C SER A 81 15.48 -4.94 22.22
N SER A 82 15.23 -6.12 22.81
CA SER A 82 15.23 -7.37 22.06
C SER A 82 14.33 -7.26 20.82
N ASP A 83 14.91 -7.44 19.64
CA ASP A 83 14.23 -7.33 18.34
C ASP A 83 12.94 -8.17 18.25
N GLY A 84 12.83 -9.22 19.07
CA GLY A 84 11.63 -10.04 19.21
C GLY A 84 10.34 -9.27 19.58
N ASN A 85 10.45 -8.06 20.14
CA ASN A 85 9.29 -7.22 20.45
C ASN A 85 8.88 -6.28 19.30
N ILE A 86 9.74 -6.04 18.30
CA ILE A 86 9.46 -5.10 17.21
C ILE A 86 8.31 -5.62 16.35
N CYS A 87 8.39 -6.86 15.87
CA CYS A 87 7.32 -7.46 15.06
C CYS A 87 5.98 -7.52 15.81
N ARG A 88 6.02 -7.83 17.13
CA ARG A 88 4.82 -7.86 17.96
C ARG A 88 4.21 -6.46 18.13
N ASN A 89 5.04 -5.44 18.29
CA ASN A 89 4.60 -4.05 18.38
C ASN A 89 4.06 -3.51 17.05
N VAL A 90 4.72 -3.82 15.93
CA VAL A 90 4.22 -3.49 14.58
C VAL A 90 2.88 -4.17 14.33
N HIS A 91 2.74 -5.46 14.63
CA HIS A 91 1.47 -6.16 14.48
C HIS A 91 0.37 -5.60 15.39
N ARG A 92 0.70 -5.12 16.60
CA ARG A 92 -0.25 -4.43 17.49
C ARG A 92 -0.65 -3.06 16.93
N LEU A 93 0.29 -2.33 16.33
CA LEU A 93 0.03 -1.05 15.66
C LEU A 93 -0.86 -1.24 14.43
N LEU A 94 -0.53 -2.20 13.56
CA LEU A 94 -1.33 -2.52 12.37
C LEU A 94 -2.75 -2.98 12.71
N LYS A 95 -2.96 -3.58 13.89
CA LYS A 95 -4.28 -3.93 14.43
C LYS A 95 -5.04 -2.76 15.05
N SER A 96 -4.41 -1.59 15.22
CA SER A 96 -5.12 -0.41 15.67
C SER A 96 -6.08 0.05 14.57
N PRO A 97 -7.31 0.48 14.89
CA PRO A 97 -8.29 0.98 13.92
C PRO A 97 -7.79 2.11 13.02
N ARG A 98 -6.71 2.79 13.42
CA ARG A 98 -6.05 3.87 12.67
C ARG A 98 -5.17 3.38 11.51
N PHE A 99 -4.76 2.11 11.53
CA PHE A 99 -3.87 1.49 10.54
C PHE A 99 -4.55 0.35 9.78
N THR A 100 -5.80 0.04 10.10
CA THR A 100 -6.65 -0.87 9.34
C THR A 100 -7.49 -0.07 8.36
N LEU A 101 -7.48 -0.48 7.09
CA LEU A 101 -8.42 0.04 6.10
C LEU A 101 -9.82 -0.51 6.46
N GLN A 102 -10.83 0.36 6.51
CA GLN A 102 -12.21 -0.01 6.83
C GLN A 102 -12.89 -0.59 5.58
N VAL A 103 -12.36 -1.70 5.08
CA VAL A 103 -12.84 -2.35 3.86
C VAL A 103 -13.45 -3.69 4.25
N ASP A 104 -14.66 -3.93 3.75
CA ASP A 104 -15.38 -5.17 3.99
C ASP A 104 -14.62 -6.37 3.39
N ILE A 105 -14.32 -7.36 4.22
CA ILE A 105 -13.68 -8.62 3.80
C ILE A 105 -14.79 -9.67 3.71
N LYS A 106 -15.07 -10.09 2.48
CA LYS A 106 -16.01 -11.18 2.22
C LYS A 106 -15.29 -12.51 2.18
N HIS A 107 -16.05 -13.59 2.29
CA HIS A 107 -15.52 -14.94 2.10
C HIS A 107 -16.18 -15.55 0.87
N THR A 108 -15.37 -16.13 -0.02
CA THR A 108 -15.86 -16.94 -1.14
C THR A 108 -15.42 -18.38 -0.95
N ILE A 109 -16.27 -19.33 -1.33
CA ILE A 109 -15.91 -20.74 -1.26
C ILE A 109 -14.99 -21.06 -2.44
N ILE A 110 -13.77 -21.48 -2.14
CA ILE A 110 -12.84 -22.00 -3.15
C ILE A 110 -12.61 -23.49 -2.92
N SER A 111 -12.45 -24.22 -4.01
CA SER A 111 -12.08 -25.62 -3.97
C SER A 111 -10.55 -25.74 -4.01
N ILE A 112 -9.95 -26.19 -2.90
CA ILE A 112 -8.51 -26.47 -2.83
C ILE A 112 -8.27 -27.98 -2.83
N ARG A 113 -7.22 -28.42 -3.51
CA ARG A 113 -6.78 -29.81 -3.41
C ARG A 113 -5.82 -29.94 -2.23
N HIS A 114 -6.20 -30.70 -1.21
CA HIS A 114 -5.35 -30.92 -0.05
C HIS A 114 -4.07 -31.66 -0.48
N ALA A 115 -2.90 -31.09 -0.18
CA ALA A 115 -1.61 -31.56 -0.72
C ALA A 115 -1.32 -33.04 -0.43
N ARG A 116 -1.55 -33.50 0.82
CA ARG A 116 -1.27 -34.89 1.23
C ARG A 116 -2.32 -35.91 0.78
N THR A 117 -3.59 -35.65 1.07
CA THR A 117 -4.69 -36.60 0.84
C THR A 117 -5.26 -36.54 -0.58
N ARG A 118 -4.89 -35.52 -1.37
CA ARG A 118 -5.41 -35.22 -2.72
C ARG A 118 -6.93 -34.99 -2.79
N LYS A 119 -7.63 -34.97 -1.65
CA LYS A 119 -9.05 -34.67 -1.54
C LYS A 119 -9.31 -33.21 -1.88
N LEU A 120 -10.40 -32.96 -2.60
CA LEU A 120 -10.91 -31.61 -2.84
C LEU A 120 -11.64 -31.13 -1.59
N LEU A 121 -11.25 -29.98 -1.06
CA LEU A 121 -11.86 -29.35 0.10
C LEU A 121 -12.42 -28.00 -0.33
N ASN A 122 -13.64 -27.71 0.09
CA ASN A 122 -14.25 -26.40 -0.07
C ASN A 122 -13.98 -25.60 1.20
N ILE A 123 -13.20 -24.53 1.07
CA ILE A 123 -12.85 -23.67 2.21
C ILE A 123 -13.34 -22.23 1.95
N PRO A 124 -13.79 -21.52 3.00
CA PRO A 124 -14.03 -20.09 2.90
C PRO A 124 -12.70 -19.36 2.78
N TRP A 125 -12.49 -18.66 1.67
CA TRP A 125 -11.31 -17.85 1.42
C TRP A 125 -11.63 -16.36 1.52
N PRO A 126 -10.86 -15.58 2.31
CA PRO A 126 -11.10 -14.17 2.44
C PRO A 126 -10.77 -13.45 1.13
N VAL A 127 -11.67 -12.58 0.69
CA VAL A 127 -11.53 -11.74 -0.49
C VAL A 127 -11.94 -10.32 -0.15
N ILE A 128 -11.21 -9.35 -0.69
CA ILE A 128 -11.62 -7.95 -0.69
C ILE A 128 -12.32 -7.72 -2.03
N PRO A 129 -13.65 -7.56 -2.06
CA PRO A 129 -14.34 -7.26 -3.31
C PRO A 129 -13.85 -5.92 -3.87
N MET A 130 -13.63 -5.88 -5.18
CA MET A 130 -13.19 -4.65 -5.85
C MET A 130 -14.17 -3.50 -5.60
N SER A 131 -15.47 -3.79 -5.59
CA SER A 131 -16.51 -2.80 -5.28
C SER A 131 -16.37 -2.21 -3.88
N SER A 132 -16.07 -3.03 -2.85
CA SER A 132 -15.83 -2.55 -1.48
C SER A 132 -14.60 -1.64 -1.42
N TRP A 133 -13.53 -2.00 -2.15
CA TRP A 133 -12.31 -1.20 -2.20
C TRP A 133 -12.50 0.14 -2.90
N VAL A 134 -13.13 0.13 -4.08
CA VAL A 134 -13.45 1.36 -4.83
C VAL A 134 -14.39 2.25 -4.02
N HIS A 135 -15.42 1.67 -3.39
CA HIS A 135 -16.32 2.42 -2.52
C HIS A 135 -15.57 3.11 -1.38
N TYR A 136 -14.69 2.39 -0.70
CA TYR A 136 -13.85 2.95 0.36
C TYR A 136 -12.99 4.12 -0.14
N ILE A 137 -12.29 3.98 -1.26
CA ILE A 137 -11.48 5.07 -1.82
C ILE A 137 -12.35 6.29 -2.17
N MET A 138 -13.50 6.06 -2.80
CA MET A 138 -14.38 7.14 -3.24
C MET A 138 -14.98 7.90 -2.06
N GLN A 139 -15.43 7.21 -1.02
CA GLN A 139 -16.09 7.82 0.14
C GLN A 139 -15.10 8.37 1.16
N GLU A 140 -14.10 7.57 1.57
CA GLU A 140 -13.23 7.90 2.70
C GLU A 140 -12.01 8.73 2.29
N GLN A 141 -11.59 8.65 1.02
CA GLN A 141 -10.42 9.37 0.49
C GLN A 141 -10.78 10.39 -0.59
N GLY A 142 -12.08 10.64 -0.77
CA GLY A 142 -12.61 11.57 -1.76
C GLY A 142 -12.28 11.20 -3.21
N GLY A 143 -11.96 9.93 -3.49
CA GLY A 143 -11.68 9.44 -4.85
C GLY A 143 -10.31 9.81 -5.42
N SER A 144 -9.50 10.61 -4.73
CA SER A 144 -8.24 11.18 -5.25
C SER A 144 -7.26 10.13 -5.81
N LEU A 145 -7.21 8.92 -5.22
CA LEU A 145 -6.36 7.84 -5.72
C LEU A 145 -6.77 7.28 -7.09
N LEU A 146 -8.06 7.32 -7.43
CA LEU A 146 -8.61 6.76 -8.67
C LEU A 146 -8.99 7.83 -9.69
N LEU A 147 -9.17 9.08 -9.23
CA LEU A 147 -9.62 10.22 -10.02
C LEU A 147 -8.49 11.20 -10.31
N GLN A 148 -7.26 10.71 -10.47
CA GLN A 148 -6.13 11.51 -10.91
C GLN A 148 -5.76 12.68 -9.97
N GLY A 149 -5.98 12.50 -8.67
CA GLY A 149 -5.81 13.54 -7.66
C GLY A 149 -6.99 14.50 -7.51
N ASN A 150 -8.01 14.41 -8.38
CA ASN A 150 -9.25 15.17 -8.23
C ASN A 150 -10.09 14.61 -7.08
N HIS A 151 -10.79 15.50 -6.38
CA HIS A 151 -11.80 15.10 -5.40
C HIS A 151 -13.11 14.71 -6.11
N ILE A 152 -13.88 13.78 -5.54
CA ILE A 152 -15.14 13.28 -6.10
C ILE A 152 -16.17 14.40 -6.37
N SER A 153 -16.13 15.48 -5.59
CA SER A 153 -16.97 16.67 -5.79
C SER A 153 -16.63 17.48 -7.04
N GLN A 154 -15.44 17.28 -7.63
CA GLN A 154 -14.99 17.96 -8.86
C GLN A 154 -15.47 17.22 -10.11
N ILE A 155 -16.78 16.97 -10.19
CA ILE A 155 -17.44 16.11 -11.20
C ILE A 155 -16.97 16.43 -12.62
N GLY A 156 -17.00 17.71 -13.01
CA GLY A 156 -16.59 18.11 -14.36
C GLY A 156 -15.15 17.78 -14.71
N LYS A 157 -14.22 17.83 -13.74
CA LYS A 157 -12.79 17.56 -14.00
C LYS A 157 -12.54 16.07 -14.22
N TRP A 158 -12.94 15.23 -13.26
CA TRP A 158 -12.63 13.80 -13.36
C TRP A 158 -13.45 13.10 -14.45
N LYS A 159 -14.68 13.57 -14.74
CA LYS A 159 -15.45 13.07 -15.90
C LYS A 159 -14.77 13.41 -17.22
N HIS A 160 -14.30 14.65 -17.36
CA HIS A 160 -13.54 15.07 -18.53
C HIS A 160 -12.28 14.21 -18.70
N ASP A 161 -11.54 13.96 -17.61
CA ASP A 161 -10.35 13.09 -17.60
C ASP A 161 -10.66 11.66 -18.06
N LEU A 162 -11.75 11.07 -17.58
CA LEU A 162 -12.17 9.73 -18.00
C LEU A 162 -12.62 9.69 -19.46
N LYS A 163 -13.43 10.67 -19.87
CA LYS A 163 -13.92 10.76 -21.25
C LYS A 163 -12.75 10.85 -22.22
N GLU A 164 -11.81 11.75 -21.96
CA GLU A 164 -10.65 11.97 -22.81
C GLU A 164 -9.77 10.72 -22.90
N PHE A 165 -9.57 10.01 -21.78
CA PHE A 165 -8.87 8.73 -21.79
C PHE A 165 -9.55 7.73 -22.73
N TRP A 166 -10.86 7.52 -22.61
CA TRP A 166 -11.57 6.55 -23.44
C TRP A 166 -11.65 6.97 -24.91
N ASP A 167 -11.83 8.26 -25.20
CA ASP A 167 -11.80 8.80 -26.57
C ASP A 167 -10.43 8.55 -27.24
N PHE A 168 -9.33 8.60 -26.48
CA PHE A 168 -8.01 8.27 -26.98
C PHE A 168 -7.81 6.75 -27.09
N TYR A 169 -8.24 5.98 -26.09
CA TYR A 169 -8.08 4.53 -26.08
C TYR A 169 -8.85 3.85 -27.21
N GLU A 170 -10.04 4.36 -27.58
CA GLU A 170 -10.84 3.87 -28.72
C GLU A 170 -10.08 3.95 -30.04
N LYS A 171 -9.21 4.94 -30.20
CA LYS A 171 -8.37 5.08 -31.40
C LYS A 171 -7.23 4.07 -31.42
N VAL A 172 -6.83 3.55 -30.25
CA VAL A 172 -5.74 2.58 -30.10
C VAL A 172 -6.27 1.15 -30.23
N ASP A 173 -7.37 0.84 -29.55
CA ASP A 173 -8.03 -0.46 -29.55
C ASP A 173 -9.56 -0.30 -29.67
N PRO A 174 -10.10 -0.08 -30.88
CA PRO A 174 -11.54 0.06 -31.09
C PRO A 174 -12.32 -1.24 -30.82
N SER A 175 -11.63 -2.39 -30.76
CA SER A 175 -12.23 -3.69 -30.46
C SER A 175 -12.38 -3.96 -28.95
N HIS A 176 -11.95 -3.04 -28.09
CA HIS A 176 -12.06 -3.23 -26.65
C HIS A 176 -13.55 -3.38 -26.24
N PRO A 177 -13.91 -4.38 -25.41
CA PRO A 177 -15.32 -4.66 -25.06
C PRO A 177 -16.09 -3.48 -24.45
N THR A 178 -15.38 -2.53 -23.84
CA THR A 178 -15.97 -1.29 -23.30
C THR A 178 -16.68 -0.44 -24.37
N PHE A 179 -16.29 -0.54 -25.65
CA PHE A 179 -16.93 0.21 -26.74
C PHE A 179 -18.15 -0.49 -27.32
N GLU A 180 -18.25 -1.80 -27.16
CA GLU A 180 -19.44 -2.57 -27.52
C GLU A 180 -20.52 -2.49 -26.44
N GLN A 181 -20.09 -2.36 -25.18
CA GLN A 181 -20.98 -2.19 -24.05
C GLN A 181 -21.46 -0.74 -23.99
N ASN A 182 -22.78 -0.51 -23.90
CA ASN A 182 -23.38 0.83 -23.77
C ASN A 182 -23.14 1.42 -22.36
N LEU A 183 -21.87 1.58 -21.98
CA LEU A 183 -21.43 2.09 -20.69
C LEU A 183 -21.23 3.61 -20.74
N ASP A 184 -21.50 4.29 -19.62
CA ASP A 184 -21.12 5.68 -19.44
C ASP A 184 -19.59 5.77 -19.26
N ARG A 185 -18.88 6.04 -20.36
CA ARG A 185 -17.42 6.16 -20.39
C ARG A 185 -16.91 7.30 -19.51
N GLU A 186 -17.72 8.33 -19.24
CA GLU A 186 -17.35 9.41 -18.31
C GLU A 186 -17.33 8.97 -16.84
N CYS A 187 -17.96 7.82 -16.52
CA CYS A 187 -18.00 7.23 -15.18
C CYS A 187 -17.31 5.85 -15.11
N THR A 188 -16.64 5.42 -16.18
CA THR A 188 -16.01 4.09 -16.27
C THR A 188 -14.53 4.18 -15.95
N LEU A 189 -14.10 3.65 -14.80
CA LEU A 189 -12.70 3.70 -14.36
C LEU A 189 -11.84 2.63 -15.06
N PRO A 190 -10.68 3.01 -15.64
CA PRO A 190 -9.72 2.05 -16.17
C PRO A 190 -8.87 1.42 -15.05
N PHE A 191 -8.74 0.09 -15.09
CA PHE A 191 -7.89 -0.69 -14.19
C PHE A 191 -6.98 -1.63 -14.95
N PHE A 192 -5.76 -1.78 -14.46
CA PHE A 192 -4.93 -2.95 -14.75
C PHE A 192 -5.29 -4.08 -13.79
N VAL A 193 -5.31 -5.30 -14.32
CA VAL A 193 -5.44 -6.53 -13.55
C VAL A 193 -4.13 -7.27 -13.66
N HIS A 194 -3.50 -7.53 -12.53
CA HIS A 194 -2.27 -8.31 -12.46
C HIS A 194 -2.54 -9.63 -11.76
N GLY A 195 -2.01 -10.70 -12.31
CA GLY A 195 -1.90 -12.00 -11.66
C GLY A 195 -0.44 -12.31 -11.40
N ASP A 196 -0.11 -12.66 -10.16
CA ASP A 196 1.21 -13.19 -9.81
C ASP A 196 1.06 -14.61 -9.28
N GLU A 197 1.83 -15.52 -9.89
CA GLU A 197 1.86 -16.93 -9.51
C GLU A 197 3.08 -17.19 -8.66
N GLY A 198 2.84 -17.45 -7.38
CA GLY A 198 3.87 -17.65 -6.38
C GLY A 198 3.81 -19.02 -5.71
N ARG A 199 4.80 -19.25 -4.86
CA ARG A 199 4.80 -20.36 -3.91
C ARG A 199 4.84 -19.80 -2.49
N GLY A 200 3.80 -20.07 -1.72
CA GLY A 200 3.75 -19.73 -0.30
C GLY A 200 4.69 -20.59 0.55
N ARG A 201 4.72 -20.29 1.86
CA ARG A 201 5.43 -21.10 2.85
C ARG A 201 4.89 -22.54 2.81
N GLY A 202 5.76 -23.51 2.51
CA GLY A 202 5.35 -24.91 2.31
C GLY A 202 5.18 -25.32 0.84
N LYS A 203 5.64 -24.52 -0.12
CA LYS A 203 5.59 -24.80 -1.57
C LYS A 203 4.16 -24.94 -2.12
N GLN A 204 3.17 -24.39 -1.43
CA GLN A 204 1.80 -24.36 -1.92
C GLN A 204 1.70 -23.28 -3.01
N PRO A 205 1.15 -23.60 -4.20
CA PRO A 205 0.91 -22.60 -5.22
C PRO A 205 -0.09 -21.57 -4.69
N VAL A 206 0.21 -20.29 -4.90
CA VAL A 206 -0.66 -19.17 -4.55
C VAL A 206 -0.77 -18.29 -5.79
N MET A 207 -2.00 -17.99 -6.21
CA MET A 207 -2.27 -16.97 -7.20
C MET A 207 -2.72 -15.71 -6.45
N ILE A 208 -2.04 -14.59 -6.69
CA ILE A 208 -2.43 -13.29 -6.18
C ILE A 208 -2.98 -12.50 -7.35
N LEU A 209 -4.26 -12.12 -7.27
CA LEU A 209 -4.86 -11.16 -8.19
C LEU A 209 -4.86 -9.79 -7.54
N SER A 210 -4.32 -8.79 -8.23
CA SER A 210 -4.32 -7.40 -7.78
C SER A 210 -4.88 -6.48 -8.85
N PHE A 211 -5.51 -5.40 -8.40
CA PHE A 211 -6.09 -4.36 -9.24
C PHE A 211 -5.31 -3.08 -9.03
N GLN A 212 -4.93 -2.43 -10.13
CA GLN A 212 -4.21 -1.16 -10.09
C GLN A 212 -4.95 -0.13 -10.94
N GLY A 213 -5.35 0.98 -10.31
CA GLY A 213 -5.95 2.10 -11.03
C GLY A 213 -4.94 2.68 -12.02
N LEU A 214 -5.37 2.89 -13.26
CA LEU A 214 -4.50 3.37 -14.33
C LEU A 214 -4.03 4.82 -14.06
N PHE A 215 -4.90 5.66 -13.50
CA PHE A 215 -4.57 7.05 -13.18
C PHE A 215 -3.75 7.21 -11.91
N SER A 216 -2.68 8.01 -11.99
CA SER A 216 -1.93 8.41 -10.81
C SER A 216 -2.60 9.54 -10.04
N HIS A 217 -2.59 9.43 -8.71
CA HIS A 217 -3.02 10.50 -7.81
C HIS A 217 -2.18 11.79 -7.93
N PHE A 218 -1.03 11.72 -8.61
CA PHE A 218 -0.19 12.89 -8.90
C PHE A 218 -0.59 13.64 -10.19
N GLY A 219 -1.65 13.23 -10.87
CA GLY A 219 -2.11 13.87 -12.10
C GLY A 219 -1.70 13.14 -13.37
N ARG A 220 -2.12 13.68 -14.53
CA ARG A 220 -1.93 13.11 -15.88
C ARG A 220 -0.49 12.86 -16.28
N GLN A 221 0.42 13.66 -15.75
CA GLN A 221 1.84 13.65 -16.15
C GLN A 221 2.63 12.53 -15.46
N ARG A 222 1.99 11.70 -14.64
CA ARG A 222 2.63 10.60 -13.93
C ARG A 222 1.80 9.34 -14.04
N LEU A 223 2.47 8.22 -14.30
CA LEU A 223 1.89 6.89 -14.24
C LEU A 223 1.99 6.35 -12.81
N ASN A 224 1.11 5.41 -12.44
CA ASN A 224 1.18 4.67 -11.18
C ASN A 224 2.25 3.56 -11.21
N GLU A 225 3.32 3.72 -11.98
CA GLU A 225 4.38 2.71 -12.06
C GLU A 225 5.25 2.78 -10.80
N SER A 226 4.98 1.89 -9.85
CA SER A 226 5.71 1.76 -8.60
C SER A 226 7.00 0.94 -8.71
N GLY A 227 7.56 0.73 -9.92
CA GLY A 227 8.63 -0.26 -10.13
C GLY A 227 9.73 0.03 -11.16
N LEU A 228 9.61 1.06 -12.01
CA LEU A 228 10.72 1.40 -12.92
C LEU A 228 11.70 2.36 -12.23
N SER A 229 12.69 1.76 -11.58
CA SER A 229 13.89 2.44 -11.07
C SER A 229 14.47 3.38 -12.13
N MET A 230 14.30 4.68 -11.93
CA MET A 230 15.09 5.81 -12.46
C MET A 230 15.75 5.62 -13.84
N THR A 231 14.99 5.50 -14.93
CA THR A 231 15.37 6.08 -16.26
C THR A 231 14.20 6.15 -17.24
N ALA A 232 13.05 6.73 -16.87
CA ALA A 232 12.03 7.05 -17.87
C ALA A 232 12.40 8.34 -18.63
N LYS A 233 13.44 8.28 -19.47
CA LYS A 233 13.60 9.24 -20.57
C LYS A 233 12.62 8.81 -21.66
N ASN A 234 11.56 9.60 -21.87
CA ASN A 234 10.63 9.53 -23.01
C ASN A 234 10.31 8.11 -23.49
N ILE A 235 9.41 7.41 -22.79
CA ILE A 235 8.80 6.19 -23.33
C ILE A 235 7.70 6.63 -24.31
N THR A 236 8.06 6.76 -25.58
CA THR A 236 7.11 6.66 -26.70
C THR A 236 6.74 5.20 -26.88
N PHE A 237 5.45 4.89 -26.84
CA PHE A 237 4.95 3.56 -27.18
C PHE A 237 4.87 3.45 -28.72
N GLU A 238 5.84 2.78 -29.33
CA GLU A 238 5.67 2.18 -30.68
C GLU A 238 5.20 0.74 -30.50
N TRP A 239 3.94 0.49 -30.86
CA TRP A 239 3.36 -0.84 -30.84
C TRP A 239 3.66 -1.55 -32.17
N HIS A 240 4.51 -2.58 -32.13
CA HIS A 240 4.67 -3.52 -33.23
C HIS A 240 3.68 -4.66 -33.05
N GLY A 241 2.61 -4.62 -33.85
CA GLY A 241 1.50 -5.56 -33.75
C GLY A 241 1.91 -7.00 -33.97
N SER A 242 1.47 -7.88 -33.06
CA SER A 242 1.28 -9.31 -33.31
C SER A 242 0.27 -9.88 -32.29
N VAL A 243 -0.98 -9.93 -32.76
CA VAL A 243 -2.05 -10.91 -32.49
C VAL A 243 -1.91 -11.75 -31.21
N ALA A 244 -2.73 -11.44 -30.20
CA ALA A 244 -3.13 -12.43 -29.19
C ALA A 244 -4.51 -12.96 -29.60
N LYS A 245 -4.56 -14.23 -30.03
CA LYS A 245 -5.82 -14.96 -30.19
C LYS A 245 -6.37 -15.31 -28.82
N GLU A 246 -7.61 -14.91 -28.62
CA GLU A 246 -8.45 -15.20 -27.46
C GLU A 246 -8.88 -16.67 -27.47
N THR A 247 -8.53 -17.43 -26.43
CA THR A 247 -9.28 -18.63 -26.03
C THR A 247 -9.39 -18.64 -24.52
N GLY A 248 -10.54 -18.23 -24.01
CA GLY A 248 -10.92 -18.40 -22.62
C GLY A 248 -11.14 -19.88 -22.31
N GLN A 249 -10.27 -20.45 -21.48
CA GLN A 249 -10.53 -21.59 -20.61
C GLN A 249 -9.43 -21.61 -19.54
N ILE A 250 -9.79 -21.26 -18.30
CA ILE A 250 -8.89 -21.39 -17.15
C ILE A 250 -8.85 -22.87 -16.77
N TYR A 251 -7.82 -23.58 -17.23
CA TYR A 251 -7.44 -24.87 -16.66
C TYR A 251 -6.43 -24.61 -15.54
N ALA A 252 -6.80 -24.97 -14.31
CA ALA A 252 -5.85 -25.05 -13.20
C ALA A 252 -4.96 -26.29 -13.37
N GLY A 253 -3.68 -26.07 -13.67
CA GLY A 253 -2.60 -27.09 -13.64
C GLY A 253 -1.95 -27.21 -12.28
#